data_AF-A0A2R9VS49-F1
#
_entry.id   AF-A0A2R9VS49-F1
#
_cell.length_a   1.000
_cell.length_b   1.000
_cell.length_c   1.000
_cell.angle_alpha   90.00
_cell.angle_beta   90.00
_cell.angle_gamma   90.00
#
_symmetry.space_group_name_H-M   'P 1'
#
loop_
_entity.id
_entity.type
_entity.pdbx_description
1 polymer ?
#
loop_
_entity_poly.entity_id
_entity_poly.type
_entity_poly.pdbx_seq_one_letter_code
_entity_poly.pdbx_strand_id
1 'polypeptide(L)'
;MLWIVMPHPILIVAVCFAPLALLFVLNQTFWLVTLFVIFSFFRIHEAFPAIYSFKIPLLLSLGALAALAFHLLLSRQLTAFWHPSLKWLCIFWGLVIIGIVFASSRDIAITVFKNTYWKIIVMTLAITWLITKPQQLAQMSKAIIVAGMLIGLVALNNAANGIDLVEGTRVSIGRSIGSVLGDPNDLALVLMFPLAFTVSQLMEKRSPTLLRLFALITCFILFFAVIQTQSRGGLLGSLSVFAYFAFKHIKSKTLVLVLGAVAALALYAFAGISGRESGGAAEDGIDASAMGRLYAWEAAFKMALHHPFTGVGLDNFYFNYYFYSPHWDGINHAVHSTWFGVLAETGFVGLAVFITLIVSLIRTSLKSISLLTPDSDYALTVGANAVLSGLIGTIVSGTFLTQGFTWPIYILAALTVVVSRIVQSDCQNEKS
;
A
#
# COMPACT_ATOMS: atom_id res chain seq x y z
N MET A 1 -36.92 -5.62 28.89
CA MET A 1 -37.35 -4.74 27.78
C MET A 1 -37.10 -5.35 26.40
N LEU A 2 -35.89 -5.81 26.06
CA LEU A 2 -35.57 -6.39 24.74
C LEU A 2 -36.41 -7.63 24.34
N TRP A 3 -36.75 -8.51 25.29
CA TRP A 3 -37.61 -9.69 25.06
C TRP A 3 -39.05 -9.33 24.65
N ILE A 4 -39.54 -8.14 25.04
CA ILE A 4 -40.90 -7.68 24.73
C ILE A 4 -41.03 -7.29 23.25
N VAL A 5 -39.91 -6.90 22.61
CA VAL A 5 -39.87 -6.42 21.22
C VAL A 5 -39.54 -7.55 20.23
N MET A 6 -38.72 -8.53 20.63
CA MET A 6 -38.42 -9.73 19.83
C MET A 6 -38.27 -10.95 20.73
N PRO A 7 -39.36 -11.69 21.05
CA PRO A 7 -39.32 -12.86 21.92
C PRO A 7 -38.79 -14.07 21.16
N HIS A 8 -37.49 -14.06 20.84
CA HIS A 8 -36.80 -15.14 20.15
C HIS A 8 -35.69 -15.70 21.05
N PRO A 9 -35.56 -17.02 21.26
CA PRO A 9 -34.53 -17.62 22.13
C PRO A 9 -33.09 -17.19 21.80
N ILE A 10 -32.82 -16.95 20.51
CA ILE A 10 -31.52 -16.42 20.02
C ILE A 10 -31.17 -15.07 20.66
N LEU A 11 -32.15 -14.23 21.00
CA LEU A 11 -31.91 -12.93 21.63
C LEU A 11 -31.29 -13.09 23.03
N ILE A 12 -31.77 -14.06 23.81
CA ILE A 12 -31.25 -14.34 25.15
C ILE A 12 -29.80 -14.84 25.02
N VAL A 13 -29.55 -15.78 24.10
CA VAL A 13 -28.20 -16.29 23.82
C VAL A 13 -27.27 -15.14 23.39
N ALA A 14 -27.70 -14.30 22.45
CA ALA A 14 -26.91 -13.16 21.97
C ALA A 14 -26.57 -12.16 23.07
N VAL A 15 -27.54 -11.82 23.95
CA VAL A 15 -27.31 -10.90 25.06
C VAL A 15 -26.37 -11.51 26.11
N CYS A 16 -26.49 -12.80 26.41
CA CYS A 16 -25.61 -13.48 27.35
C CYS A 16 -24.16 -13.59 26.83
N PHE A 17 -23.97 -13.81 25.53
CA PHE A 17 -22.64 -13.90 24.92
C PHE A 17 -22.06 -12.54 24.49
N ALA A 18 -22.87 -11.48 24.40
CA ALA A 18 -22.41 -10.15 23.98
C ALA A 18 -21.27 -9.59 24.84
N PRO A 19 -21.27 -9.69 26.19
CA PRO A 19 -20.14 -9.25 27.00
C PRO A 19 -18.86 -10.05 26.73
N LEU A 20 -18.97 -11.37 26.51
CA LEU A 20 -17.82 -12.22 26.19
C LEU A 20 -17.26 -11.89 24.81
N ALA A 21 -18.13 -11.70 23.81
CA ALA A 21 -17.74 -11.27 22.47
C ALA A 21 -17.07 -9.89 22.51
N LEU A 22 -17.59 -8.95 23.31
CA LEU A 22 -16.99 -7.63 23.51
C LEU A 22 -15.59 -7.75 24.14
N LEU A 23 -15.45 -8.49 25.23
CA LEU A 23 -14.14 -8.71 25.87
C LEU A 23 -13.14 -9.37 24.92
N PHE A 24 -13.59 -10.33 24.10
CA PHE A 24 -12.77 -10.94 23.07
C PHE A 24 -12.30 -9.91 22.03
N VAL A 25 -13.21 -9.10 21.50
CA VAL A 25 -12.90 -8.03 20.53
C VAL A 25 -11.87 -7.05 21.09
N LEU A 26 -12.04 -6.61 22.33
CA LEU A 26 -11.11 -5.70 22.99
C LEU A 26 -9.72 -6.35 23.15
N ASN A 27 -9.65 -7.60 23.60
CA ASN A 27 -8.38 -8.30 23.77
C ASN A 27 -7.65 -8.58 22.44
N GLN A 28 -8.38 -8.64 21.32
CA GLN A 28 -7.83 -8.94 19.99
C GLN A 28 -7.57 -7.69 19.13
N THR A 29 -7.43 -6.51 19.74
CA THR A 29 -7.24 -5.22 19.02
C THR A 29 -6.15 -5.30 17.94
N PHE A 30 -4.98 -5.89 18.27
CA PHE A 30 -3.88 -6.07 17.31
C PHE A 30 -4.30 -6.79 16.04
N TRP A 31 -4.99 -7.93 16.18
CA TRP A 31 -5.42 -8.72 15.03
C TRP A 31 -6.57 -8.09 14.28
N LEU A 32 -7.50 -7.40 14.95
CA LEU A 32 -8.59 -6.68 14.28
C LEU A 32 -8.05 -5.57 13.37
N VAL A 33 -7.12 -4.75 13.86
CA VAL A 33 -6.47 -3.70 13.06
C VAL A 33 -5.64 -4.32 11.94
N THR A 34 -4.83 -5.33 12.24
CA THR A 34 -3.99 -6.03 11.25
C THR A 34 -4.84 -6.63 10.14
N LEU A 35 -5.86 -7.42 10.49
CA LEU A 35 -6.75 -8.05 9.51
C LEU A 35 -7.57 -7.01 8.75
N PHE A 36 -8.02 -5.92 9.38
CA PHE A 36 -8.71 -4.86 8.66
C PHE A 36 -7.82 -4.26 7.56
N VAL A 37 -6.58 -3.94 7.90
CA VAL A 37 -5.59 -3.42 6.94
C VAL A 37 -5.33 -4.43 5.84
N ILE A 38 -5.12 -5.71 6.19
CA ILE A 38 -4.90 -6.78 5.23
C ILE A 38 -6.09 -6.93 4.27
N PHE A 39 -7.32 -7.02 4.78
CA PHE A 39 -8.52 -7.18 3.95
C PHE A 39 -8.85 -5.94 3.12
N SER A 40 -8.49 -4.75 3.59
CA SER A 40 -8.75 -3.48 2.88
C SER A 40 -7.70 -3.18 1.81
N PHE A 41 -6.43 -3.48 2.10
CA PHE A 41 -5.33 -3.24 1.18
C PHE A 41 -5.21 -4.34 0.12
N PHE A 42 -5.16 -5.61 0.54
CA PHE A 42 -5.04 -6.76 -0.36
C PHE A 42 -6.37 -7.19 -0.98
N ARG A 43 -7.49 -6.60 -0.55
CA ARG A 43 -8.84 -6.93 -1.05
C ARG A 43 -9.12 -8.45 -1.11
N ILE A 44 -8.67 -9.19 -0.09
CA ILE A 44 -8.80 -10.66 -0.04
C ILE A 44 -10.26 -11.11 -0.27
N HIS A 45 -11.21 -10.40 0.31
CA HIS A 45 -12.64 -10.66 0.12
C HIS A 45 -13.14 -10.50 -1.32
N GLU A 46 -12.50 -9.66 -2.14
CA GLU A 46 -12.81 -9.49 -3.57
C GLU A 46 -12.08 -10.54 -4.42
N ALA A 47 -10.90 -11.01 -3.97
CA ALA A 47 -10.13 -12.05 -4.65
C ALA A 47 -10.74 -13.46 -4.51
N PHE A 48 -11.50 -13.71 -3.44
CA PHE A 48 -12.13 -15.00 -3.15
C PHE A 48 -13.66 -14.87 -3.16
N PRO A 49 -14.35 -15.29 -4.24
CA PRO A 49 -15.80 -15.13 -4.37
C PRO A 49 -16.62 -15.72 -3.21
N ALA A 50 -16.14 -16.83 -2.63
CA ALA A 50 -16.77 -17.53 -1.52
C ALA A 50 -16.95 -16.67 -0.25
N ILE A 51 -16.13 -15.63 -0.07
CA ILE A 51 -16.15 -14.78 1.11
C ILE A 51 -16.58 -13.33 0.83
N TYR A 52 -16.88 -13.00 -0.43
CA TYR A 52 -17.23 -11.65 -0.85
C TYR A 52 -18.46 -11.10 -0.09
N SER A 53 -19.51 -11.91 0.00
CA SER A 53 -20.79 -11.51 0.62
C SER A 53 -20.74 -11.30 2.14
N PHE A 54 -19.67 -11.75 2.82
CA PHE A 54 -19.56 -11.63 4.28
C PHE A 54 -19.20 -10.22 4.76
N LYS A 55 -18.87 -9.28 3.86
CA LYS A 55 -18.51 -7.89 4.19
C LYS A 55 -17.42 -7.82 5.29
N ILE A 56 -16.43 -8.70 5.21
CA ILE A 56 -15.37 -8.87 6.22
C ILE A 56 -14.66 -7.55 6.58
N PRO A 57 -14.26 -6.69 5.61
CA PRO A 57 -13.61 -5.41 5.96
C PRO A 57 -14.51 -4.51 6.81
N LEU A 58 -15.83 -4.50 6.57
CA LEU A 58 -16.76 -3.70 7.36
C LEU A 58 -16.79 -4.20 8.81
N LEU A 59 -16.94 -5.52 9.00
CA LEU A 59 -16.97 -6.12 10.34
C LEU A 59 -15.65 -5.89 11.10
N LEU A 60 -14.52 -6.07 10.43
CA LEU A 60 -13.20 -5.80 10.99
C LEU A 60 -13.02 -4.31 11.32
N SER A 61 -13.52 -3.40 10.48
CA SER A 61 -13.45 -1.96 10.75
C SER A 61 -14.25 -1.57 12.00
N LEU A 62 -15.44 -2.13 12.19
CA LEU A 62 -16.28 -1.87 13.36
C LEU A 62 -15.59 -2.36 14.63
N GLY A 63 -15.08 -3.60 14.61
CA GLY A 63 -14.34 -4.17 15.74
C GLY A 63 -13.06 -3.39 16.06
N ALA A 64 -12.27 -3.05 15.03
CA ALA A 64 -11.03 -2.30 15.18
C ALA A 64 -11.29 -0.89 15.74
N LEU A 65 -12.27 -0.16 15.22
CA LEU A 65 -12.59 1.20 15.69
C LEU A 65 -13.15 1.18 17.11
N ALA A 66 -14.04 0.22 17.44
CA ALA A 66 -14.58 0.07 18.79
C ALA A 66 -13.47 -0.24 19.79
N ALA A 67 -12.57 -1.17 19.45
CA ALA A 67 -11.46 -1.55 20.31
C ALA A 67 -10.45 -0.40 20.47
N LEU A 68 -10.07 0.28 19.38
CA LEU A 68 -9.20 1.46 19.43
C LEU A 68 -9.81 2.58 20.30
N ALA A 69 -11.10 2.88 20.13
CA ALA A 69 -11.78 3.90 20.93
C ALA A 69 -11.79 3.52 22.42
N PHE A 70 -12.08 2.26 22.74
CA PHE A 70 -12.06 1.76 24.12
C PHE A 70 -10.66 1.85 24.73
N HIS A 71 -9.63 1.40 24.01
CA HIS A 71 -8.27 1.37 24.54
C HIS A 71 -7.60 2.75 24.59
N LEU A 72 -8.05 3.69 23.77
CA LEU A 72 -7.57 5.08 23.78
C LEU A 72 -8.28 5.92 24.85
N LEU A 73 -9.61 5.83 24.94
CA LEU A 73 -10.42 6.74 25.77
C LEU A 73 -10.72 6.18 27.18
N LEU A 74 -10.99 4.88 27.28
CA LEU A 74 -11.44 4.24 28.52
C LEU A 74 -10.30 3.52 29.25
N SER A 75 -9.73 2.47 28.65
CA SER A 75 -8.72 1.66 29.35
C SER A 75 -7.34 2.29 29.37
N ARG A 76 -7.08 3.27 28.50
CA ARG A 76 -5.82 4.01 28.36
C ARG A 76 -4.59 3.10 28.19
N GLN A 77 -4.79 1.89 27.66
CA GLN A 77 -3.71 0.94 27.37
C GLN A 77 -2.94 1.30 26.11
N LEU A 78 -3.55 2.08 25.20
CA LEU A 78 -2.88 2.61 24.02
C LEU A 78 -2.21 3.95 24.36
N THR A 79 -0.88 3.96 24.36
CA THR A 79 -0.09 5.17 24.55
C THR A 79 0.25 5.78 23.19
N ALA A 80 -0.43 6.88 22.87
CA ALA A 80 -0.09 7.68 21.70
C ALA A 80 1.30 8.29 21.90
N PHE A 81 2.10 8.29 20.84
CA PHE A 81 3.40 8.97 20.82
C PHE A 81 3.54 9.76 19.52
N TRP A 82 4.46 10.73 19.56
CA TRP A 82 4.75 11.59 18.43
C TRP A 82 6.13 11.31 17.87
N HIS A 83 6.22 11.11 16.56
CA HIS A 83 7.47 11.01 15.82
C HIS A 83 7.54 12.14 14.79
N PRO A 84 8.72 12.76 14.51
CA PRO A 84 8.84 13.85 13.56
C PRO A 84 8.24 13.57 12.16
N SER A 85 8.28 12.33 11.68
CA SER A 85 7.64 11.95 10.41
C SER A 85 6.11 12.07 10.42
N LEU A 86 5.46 11.91 11.58
CA LEU A 86 4.00 12.10 11.71
C LEU A 86 3.60 13.56 11.50
N LYS A 87 4.48 14.53 11.79
CA LYS A 87 4.23 15.95 11.50
C LYS A 87 3.93 16.15 10.02
N TRP A 88 4.77 15.61 9.13
CA TRP A 88 4.59 15.77 7.69
C TRP A 88 3.34 15.05 7.17
N LEU A 89 3.01 13.88 7.73
CA LEU A 89 1.74 13.21 7.46
C LEU A 89 0.54 14.06 7.86
N CYS A 90 0.53 14.60 9.08
CA CYS A 90 -0.58 15.42 9.57
C CYS A 90 -0.74 16.71 8.76
N ILE A 91 0.36 17.35 8.36
CA ILE A 91 0.30 18.51 7.47
C ILE A 91 -0.29 18.10 6.12
N PHE A 92 0.17 17.00 5.52
CA PHE A 92 -0.35 16.53 4.25
C PHE A 92 -1.84 16.19 4.32
N TRP A 93 -2.28 15.46 5.35
CA TRP A 93 -3.70 15.18 5.56
C TRP A 93 -4.53 16.44 5.78
N GLY A 94 -4.01 17.41 6.54
CA GLY A 94 -4.65 18.72 6.70
C GLY A 94 -4.83 19.43 5.37
N LEU A 95 -3.80 19.43 4.51
CA LEU A 95 -3.87 20.01 3.17
C LEU A 95 -4.88 19.29 2.28
N VAL A 96 -4.94 17.96 2.31
CA VAL A 96 -5.96 17.19 1.57
C VAL A 96 -7.36 17.54 2.06
N ILE A 97 -7.58 17.60 3.38
CA ILE A 97 -8.89 17.95 3.98
C ILE A 97 -9.31 19.37 3.61
N ILE A 98 -8.38 20.33 3.67
CA ILE A 98 -8.63 21.71 3.19
C ILE A 98 -8.94 21.68 1.69
N GLY A 99 -8.20 20.90 0.90
CA GLY A 99 -8.41 20.72 -0.53
C GLY A 99 -9.80 20.21 -0.88
N ILE A 100 -10.44 19.40 -0.04
CA ILE A 100 -11.84 18.95 -0.25
C ILE A 100 -12.81 20.14 -0.30
N VAL A 101 -12.59 21.17 0.54
CA VAL A 101 -13.46 22.37 0.57
C VAL A 101 -13.36 23.17 -0.73
N PHE A 102 -12.16 23.20 -1.31
CA PHE A 102 -11.84 23.93 -2.54
C PHE A 102 -11.85 23.05 -3.79
N ALA A 103 -12.26 21.80 -3.69
CA ALA A 103 -12.27 20.86 -4.81
C ALA A 103 -13.20 21.32 -5.93
N SER A 104 -12.80 21.09 -7.19
CA SER A 104 -13.62 21.40 -8.37
C SER A 104 -14.98 20.71 -8.29
N SER A 105 -14.99 19.42 -7.92
CA SER A 105 -16.18 18.68 -7.50
C SER A 105 -16.03 18.18 -6.07
N ARG A 106 -16.74 18.86 -5.17
CA ARG A 106 -16.77 18.54 -3.74
C ARG A 106 -17.43 17.19 -3.48
N ASP A 107 -18.46 16.83 -4.25
CA ASP A 107 -19.20 15.58 -4.04
C ASP A 107 -18.31 14.36 -4.28
N ILE A 108 -17.46 14.40 -5.32
CA ILE A 108 -16.47 13.36 -5.61
C ILE A 108 -15.45 13.27 -4.47
N ALA A 109 -14.85 14.42 -4.11
CA ALA A 109 -13.83 14.47 -3.06
C ALA A 109 -14.36 13.99 -1.69
N ILE A 110 -15.57 14.39 -1.31
CA ILE A 110 -16.24 13.96 -0.08
C ILE A 110 -16.55 12.46 -0.12
N THR A 111 -16.99 11.94 -1.26
CA THR A 111 -17.32 10.52 -1.42
C THR A 111 -16.09 9.65 -1.22
N VAL A 112 -14.98 9.98 -1.89
CA VAL A 112 -13.71 9.25 -1.75
C VAL A 112 -13.14 9.39 -0.34
N PHE A 113 -13.23 10.59 0.24
CA PHE A 113 -12.80 10.81 1.61
C PHE A 113 -13.55 9.89 2.58
N LYS A 114 -14.90 9.90 2.55
CA LYS A 114 -15.79 9.11 3.41
C LYS A 114 -15.66 7.60 3.21
N ASN A 115 -15.45 7.16 1.97
CA ASN A 115 -15.40 5.73 1.67
C ASN A 115 -14.03 5.11 1.98
N THR A 116 -12.95 5.87 1.78
CA THR A 116 -11.59 5.33 1.77
C THR A 116 -10.62 6.15 2.61
N TYR A 117 -10.44 7.43 2.31
CA TYR A 117 -9.26 8.17 2.78
C TYR A 117 -9.19 8.37 4.30
N TRP A 118 -10.31 8.66 4.97
CA TRP A 118 -10.29 8.82 6.44
C TRP A 118 -9.90 7.52 7.17
N LYS A 119 -10.26 6.36 6.60
CA LYS A 119 -9.90 5.05 7.17
C LYS A 119 -8.40 4.82 7.07
N ILE A 120 -7.76 5.28 5.99
CA ILE A 120 -6.31 5.25 5.84
C ILE A 120 -5.65 6.06 6.97
N ILE A 121 -6.10 7.30 7.20
CA ILE A 121 -5.58 8.17 8.28
C ILE A 121 -5.66 7.47 9.64
N VAL A 122 -6.85 6.98 10.01
CA VAL A 122 -7.07 6.34 11.31
C VAL A 122 -6.22 5.07 11.44
N MET A 123 -6.13 4.25 10.39
CA MET A 123 -5.36 3.02 10.45
C MET A 123 -3.86 3.24 10.45
N THR A 124 -3.35 4.27 9.78
CA THR A 124 -1.94 4.65 9.89
C THR A 124 -1.58 4.96 11.33
N LEU A 125 -2.38 5.79 12.01
CA LEU A 125 -2.18 6.09 13.43
C LEU A 125 -2.36 4.85 14.31
N ALA A 126 -3.35 4.00 14.01
CA ALA A 126 -3.59 2.77 14.74
C ALA A 126 -2.39 1.81 14.65
N ILE A 127 -1.86 1.54 13.46
CA ILE A 127 -0.67 0.71 13.26
C ILE A 127 0.51 1.30 14.05
N THR A 128 0.70 2.63 13.97
CA THR A 128 1.79 3.32 14.68
C THR A 128 1.72 3.13 16.18
N TRP A 129 0.54 3.29 16.80
CA TRP A 129 0.41 3.24 18.26
C TRP A 129 0.25 1.81 18.82
N LEU A 130 -0.25 0.87 18.02
CA LEU A 130 -0.56 -0.49 18.46
C LEU A 130 0.65 -1.42 18.44
N ILE A 131 1.55 -1.25 17.47
CA ILE A 131 2.76 -2.08 17.34
C ILE A 131 3.87 -1.47 18.19
N THR A 132 4.21 -2.15 19.28
CA THR A 132 5.21 -1.69 20.26
C THR A 132 6.35 -2.67 20.47
N LYS A 133 6.19 -3.93 20.04
CA LYS A 133 7.17 -5.00 20.25
C LYS A 133 7.65 -5.61 18.93
N PRO A 134 8.91 -6.10 18.85
CA PRO A 134 9.43 -6.82 17.68
C PRO A 134 8.55 -7.99 17.24
N GLN A 135 7.93 -8.71 18.19
CA GLN A 135 7.07 -9.86 17.88
C GLN A 135 5.78 -9.44 17.15
N GLN A 136 5.20 -8.29 17.49
CA GLN A 136 4.01 -7.75 16.80
C GLN A 136 4.37 -7.30 15.39
N LEU A 137 5.54 -6.68 15.21
CA LEU A 137 6.08 -6.32 13.90
C LEU A 137 6.31 -7.58 13.03
N ALA A 138 6.83 -8.65 13.62
CA ALA A 138 6.97 -9.95 12.95
C ALA A 138 5.62 -10.54 12.54
N GLN A 139 4.60 -10.46 13.41
CA GLN A 139 3.25 -10.93 13.12
C GLN A 139 2.61 -10.15 11.96
N MET A 140 2.73 -8.81 11.96
CA MET A 140 2.28 -7.97 10.86
C MET A 140 2.99 -8.31 9.55
N SER A 141 4.32 -8.50 9.60
CA SER A 141 5.13 -8.87 8.44
C SER A 141 4.71 -10.23 7.87
N LYS A 142 4.49 -11.24 8.73
CA LYS A 142 3.98 -12.55 8.31
C LYS A 142 2.57 -12.45 7.71
N ALA A 143 1.68 -11.65 8.29
CA ALA A 143 0.33 -11.43 7.76
C ALA A 143 0.38 -10.80 6.35
N ILE A 144 1.26 -9.83 6.14
CA ILE A 144 1.52 -9.23 4.81
C ILE A 144 2.03 -10.28 3.81
N ILE A 145 3.01 -11.10 4.19
CA ILE A 145 3.56 -12.15 3.32
C ILE A 145 2.48 -13.17 2.95
N VAL A 146 1.70 -13.66 3.92
CA VAL A 146 0.61 -14.61 3.68
C VAL A 146 -0.47 -14.01 2.78
N ALA A 147 -0.90 -12.77 3.04
CA ALA A 147 -1.86 -12.08 2.19
C ALA A 147 -1.34 -11.92 0.75
N GLY A 148 -0.07 -11.54 0.61
CA GLY A 148 0.61 -11.49 -0.68
C GLY A 148 0.62 -12.82 -1.42
N MET A 149 0.96 -13.91 -0.72
CA MET A 149 0.93 -15.26 -1.29
C MET A 149 -0.47 -15.61 -1.80
N LEU A 150 -1.52 -15.33 -1.02
CA LEU A 150 -2.91 -15.61 -1.43
C LEU A 150 -3.29 -14.84 -2.70
N ILE A 151 -3.02 -13.53 -2.75
CA ILE A 151 -3.31 -12.71 -3.93
C ILE A 151 -2.46 -13.12 -5.13
N GLY A 152 -1.19 -13.45 -4.91
CA GLY A 152 -0.29 -13.94 -5.97
C GLY A 152 -0.76 -15.27 -6.56
N LEU A 153 -1.26 -16.20 -5.74
CA LEU A 153 -1.85 -17.45 -6.21
C LEU A 153 -3.12 -17.21 -7.03
N VAL A 154 -4.02 -16.32 -6.57
CA VAL A 154 -5.23 -15.96 -7.34
C VAL A 154 -4.84 -15.30 -8.67
N ALA A 155 -3.86 -14.40 -8.68
CA ALA A 155 -3.36 -13.80 -9.91
C ALA A 155 -2.81 -14.88 -10.87
N LEU A 156 -1.93 -15.77 -10.40
CA LEU A 156 -1.41 -16.84 -11.27
C LEU A 156 -2.51 -17.77 -11.79
N ASN A 157 -3.50 -18.08 -10.97
CA ASN A 157 -4.67 -18.85 -11.39
C ASN A 157 -5.49 -18.11 -12.46
N ASN A 158 -5.74 -16.82 -12.28
CA ASN A 158 -6.48 -16.02 -13.26
C ASN A 158 -5.72 -15.92 -14.59
N ALA A 159 -4.40 -15.73 -14.53
CA ALA A 159 -3.53 -15.72 -15.71
C ALA A 159 -3.57 -17.05 -16.47
N ALA A 160 -3.47 -18.18 -15.75
CA ALA A 160 -3.48 -19.51 -16.36
C ALA A 160 -4.82 -19.88 -17.00
N ASN A 161 -5.94 -19.37 -16.46
CA ASN A 161 -7.29 -19.70 -16.93
C ASN A 161 -7.93 -18.61 -17.79
N GLY A 162 -7.24 -17.50 -18.06
CA GLY A 162 -7.79 -16.38 -18.83
C GLY A 162 -8.94 -15.63 -18.15
N ILE A 163 -8.96 -15.58 -16.81
CA ILE A 163 -10.04 -14.97 -16.02
C ILE A 163 -9.78 -13.47 -15.83
N ASP A 164 -10.76 -12.63 -16.13
CA ASP A 164 -10.72 -11.17 -15.94
C ASP A 164 -9.45 -10.52 -16.51
N LEU A 165 -8.96 -11.00 -17.67
CA LEU A 165 -7.78 -10.42 -18.31
C LEU A 165 -8.07 -9.04 -18.91
N VAL A 166 -7.07 -8.17 -18.85
CA VAL A 166 -7.08 -6.85 -19.50
C VAL A 166 -6.25 -6.93 -20.76
N GLU A 167 -6.73 -6.33 -21.85
CA GLU A 167 -6.03 -6.35 -23.15
C GLU A 167 -5.71 -7.80 -23.59
N GLY A 168 -6.57 -8.76 -23.22
CA GLY A 168 -6.44 -10.18 -23.55
C GLY A 168 -5.31 -10.95 -22.85
N THR A 169 -4.36 -10.29 -22.19
CA THR A 169 -3.15 -10.96 -21.65
C THR A 169 -2.72 -10.53 -20.25
N ARG A 170 -3.18 -9.37 -19.76
CA ARG A 170 -2.72 -8.81 -18.48
C ARG A 170 -3.62 -9.27 -17.35
N VAL A 171 -3.03 -9.87 -16.32
CA VAL A 171 -3.83 -10.39 -15.22
C VAL A 171 -4.41 -9.28 -14.35
N SER A 172 -5.65 -9.47 -13.95
CA SER A 172 -6.33 -8.67 -12.93
C SER A 172 -7.16 -9.57 -12.01
N ILE A 173 -7.72 -9.01 -10.94
CA ILE A 173 -8.57 -9.72 -9.99
C ILE A 173 -9.83 -8.90 -9.74
N GLY A 174 -11.01 -9.50 -9.92
CA GLY A 174 -12.27 -8.86 -9.58
C GLY A 174 -12.61 -7.66 -10.47
N ARG A 175 -12.15 -7.63 -11.72
CA ARG A 175 -12.44 -6.54 -12.67
C ARG A 175 -13.93 -6.46 -12.97
N SER A 176 -14.58 -7.61 -13.11
CA SER A 176 -16.03 -7.74 -13.34
C SER A 176 -16.89 -7.08 -12.25
N ILE A 177 -16.36 -6.92 -11.03
CA ILE A 177 -17.04 -6.29 -9.89
C ILE A 177 -16.49 -4.89 -9.56
N GLY A 178 -15.63 -4.33 -10.41
CA GLY A 178 -15.03 -3.01 -10.20
C GLY A 178 -14.02 -2.95 -9.05
N SER A 179 -13.34 -4.06 -8.74
CA SER A 179 -12.26 -4.08 -7.75
C SER A 179 -11.12 -3.16 -8.19
N VAL A 180 -10.43 -2.56 -7.22
CA VAL A 180 -9.15 -1.88 -7.45
C VAL A 180 -8.09 -2.84 -8.00
N LEU A 181 -8.16 -4.13 -7.66
CA LEU A 181 -7.28 -5.16 -8.23
C LEU A 181 -7.63 -5.51 -9.69
N GLY A 182 -8.72 -4.95 -10.22
CA GLY A 182 -9.16 -5.07 -11.61
C GLY A 182 -8.31 -4.25 -12.58
N ASP A 183 -7.43 -3.38 -12.08
CA ASP A 183 -6.34 -2.78 -12.84
C ASP A 183 -5.03 -3.56 -12.58
N PRO A 184 -4.38 -4.12 -13.64
CA PRO A 184 -3.13 -4.85 -13.49
C PRO A 184 -2.00 -4.02 -12.86
N ASN A 185 -2.00 -2.69 -13.04
CA ASN A 185 -1.01 -1.81 -12.46
C ASN A 185 -1.15 -1.71 -10.94
N ASP A 186 -2.37 -1.58 -10.46
CA ASP A 186 -2.67 -1.49 -9.04
C ASP A 186 -2.43 -2.85 -8.36
N LEU A 187 -2.81 -3.94 -9.03
CA LEU A 187 -2.47 -5.30 -8.60
C LEU A 187 -0.95 -5.51 -8.50
N ALA A 188 -0.17 -5.01 -9.46
CA ALA A 188 1.28 -5.12 -9.41
C ALA A 188 1.89 -4.40 -8.21
N LEU A 189 1.38 -3.23 -7.85
CA LEU A 189 1.80 -2.52 -6.65
C LEU A 189 1.42 -3.29 -5.37
N VAL A 190 0.21 -3.85 -5.32
CA VAL A 190 -0.27 -4.67 -4.20
C VAL A 190 0.60 -5.92 -4.02
N LEU A 191 1.08 -6.55 -5.09
CA LEU A 191 1.98 -7.71 -5.06
C LEU A 191 3.44 -7.35 -4.74
N MET A 192 3.90 -6.18 -5.18
CA MET A 192 5.24 -5.67 -4.88
C MET A 192 5.39 -5.35 -3.38
N PHE A 193 4.34 -4.87 -2.73
CA PHE A 193 4.36 -4.56 -1.31
C PHE A 193 4.82 -5.75 -0.42
N PRO A 194 4.16 -6.93 -0.45
CA PRO A 194 4.59 -8.10 0.31
C PRO A 194 5.88 -8.71 -0.22
N LEU A 195 6.28 -8.45 -1.47
CA LEU A 195 7.57 -8.90 -2.00
C LEU A 195 8.73 -8.31 -1.18
N ALA A 196 8.66 -7.04 -0.78
CA ALA A 196 9.66 -6.41 0.08
C ALA A 196 9.82 -7.13 1.43
N PHE A 197 8.70 -7.49 2.07
CA PHE A 197 8.71 -8.25 3.33
C PHE A 197 9.22 -9.67 3.15
N THR A 198 8.81 -10.32 2.05
CA THR A 198 9.22 -11.67 1.69
C THR A 198 10.73 -11.77 1.45
N VAL A 199 11.29 -10.89 0.62
CA VAL A 199 12.73 -10.87 0.33
C VAL A 199 13.53 -10.56 1.60
N SER A 200 13.04 -9.62 2.43
CA SER A 200 13.68 -9.33 3.71
C SER A 200 13.70 -10.54 4.65
N GLN A 201 12.59 -11.28 4.75
CA GLN A 201 12.50 -12.50 5.55
C GLN A 201 13.45 -13.59 5.05
N LEU A 202 13.57 -13.73 3.72
CA LEU A 202 14.44 -14.70 3.07
C LEU A 202 15.93 -14.42 3.33
N MET A 203 16.32 -13.14 3.29
CA MET A 203 17.71 -12.67 3.42
C MET A 203 18.24 -12.63 4.86
N GLU A 204 17.36 -12.58 5.87
CA GLU A 204 17.78 -12.61 7.28
C GLU A 204 18.22 -14.02 7.70
N LYS A 205 19.52 -14.21 7.91
CA LYS A 205 20.11 -15.53 8.21
C LYS A 205 19.69 -16.08 9.57
N ARG A 206 19.39 -15.22 10.55
CA ARG A 206 18.92 -15.61 11.88
C ARG A 206 17.45 -16.06 11.89
N SER A 207 16.72 -15.83 10.79
CA SER A 207 15.35 -16.29 10.65
C SER A 207 15.27 -17.82 10.64
N PRO A 208 14.24 -18.42 11.27
CA PRO A 208 13.95 -19.85 11.17
C PRO A 208 13.93 -20.35 9.71
N THR A 209 14.54 -21.51 9.46
CA THR A 209 14.66 -22.10 8.11
C THR A 209 13.31 -22.33 7.44
N LEU A 210 12.29 -22.77 8.20
CA LEU A 210 10.94 -22.94 7.66
C LEU A 210 10.32 -21.63 7.17
N LEU A 211 10.53 -20.52 7.89
CA LEU A 211 10.05 -19.20 7.46
C LEU A 211 10.80 -18.71 6.23
N ARG A 212 12.11 -19.01 6.13
CA ARG A 212 12.90 -18.68 4.94
C ARG A 212 12.47 -19.50 3.73
N LEU A 213 12.17 -20.78 3.90
CA LEU A 213 11.63 -21.63 2.83
C LEU A 213 10.24 -21.15 2.38
N PHE A 214 9.36 -20.83 3.32
CA PHE A 214 8.06 -20.23 3.03
C PHE A 214 8.20 -18.90 2.28
N ALA A 215 9.13 -18.04 2.71
CA ALA A 215 9.43 -16.79 2.03
C ALA A 215 10.01 -17.03 0.63
N LEU A 216 10.84 -18.04 0.42
CA LEU A 216 11.37 -18.40 -0.90
C LEU A 216 10.23 -18.75 -1.87
N ILE A 217 9.33 -19.65 -1.45
CA ILE A 217 8.17 -20.07 -2.25
C ILE A 217 7.28 -18.87 -2.55
N THR A 218 6.98 -18.05 -1.54
CA THR A 218 6.17 -16.85 -1.70
C THR A 218 6.84 -15.83 -2.63
N CYS A 219 8.16 -15.71 -2.59
CA CYS A 219 8.92 -14.81 -3.47
C CYS A 219 8.74 -15.19 -4.93
N PHE A 220 8.81 -16.49 -5.26
CA PHE A 220 8.57 -16.97 -6.62
C PHE A 220 7.13 -16.70 -7.05
N ILE A 221 6.13 -17.03 -6.22
CA ILE A 221 4.72 -16.77 -6.52
C ILE A 221 4.50 -15.29 -6.82
N LEU A 222 4.96 -14.40 -5.93
CA LEU A 222 4.80 -12.96 -6.09
C LEU A 222 5.53 -12.43 -7.33
N PHE A 223 6.77 -12.88 -7.58
CA PHE A 223 7.55 -12.44 -8.73
C PHE A 223 6.87 -12.82 -10.05
N PHE A 224 6.43 -14.08 -10.20
CA PHE A 224 5.71 -14.51 -11.40
C PHE A 224 4.34 -13.83 -11.52
N ALA A 225 3.62 -13.63 -10.42
CA ALA A 225 2.36 -12.89 -10.43
C ALA A 225 2.54 -11.45 -10.93
N VAL A 226 3.60 -10.76 -10.47
CA VAL A 226 3.95 -9.40 -10.97
C VAL A 226 4.29 -9.42 -12.45
N ILE A 227 5.00 -10.43 -12.97
CA ILE A 227 5.23 -10.55 -14.42
C ILE A 227 3.90 -10.66 -15.18
N GLN A 228 2.95 -11.45 -14.68
CA GLN A 228 1.64 -11.64 -15.34
C GLN A 228 0.78 -10.36 -15.37
N THR A 229 1.03 -9.38 -14.49
CA THR A 229 0.36 -8.06 -14.58
C THR A 229 0.82 -7.26 -15.80
N GLN A 230 2.00 -7.58 -16.32
CA GLN A 230 2.74 -6.83 -17.34
C GLN A 230 2.85 -5.33 -17.04
N SER A 231 2.81 -4.95 -15.75
CA SER A 231 2.97 -3.56 -15.32
C SER A 231 4.45 -3.19 -15.27
N ARG A 232 4.89 -2.30 -16.17
CA ARG A 232 6.27 -1.77 -16.19
C ARG A 232 6.65 -1.14 -14.85
N GLY A 233 5.74 -0.35 -14.26
CA GLY A 233 5.92 0.28 -12.95
C GLY A 233 6.01 -0.73 -11.81
N GLY A 234 5.19 -1.79 -11.83
CA GLY A 234 5.25 -2.87 -10.85
C GLY A 234 6.54 -3.70 -10.94
N LEU A 235 7.00 -4.00 -12.17
CA LEU A 235 8.27 -4.70 -12.41
C LEU A 235 9.47 -3.89 -11.96
N LEU A 236 9.55 -2.60 -12.33
CA LEU A 236 10.64 -1.72 -11.88
C LEU A 236 10.64 -1.53 -10.36
N GLY A 237 9.47 -1.39 -9.74
CA GLY A 237 9.33 -1.38 -8.29
C GLY A 237 9.88 -2.65 -7.65
N SER A 238 9.49 -3.83 -8.18
CA SER A 238 9.96 -5.13 -7.70
C SER A 238 11.48 -5.31 -7.88
N LEU A 239 12.02 -4.90 -9.03
CA LEU A 239 13.46 -4.91 -9.28
C LEU A 239 14.22 -4.01 -8.30
N SER A 240 13.66 -2.86 -7.93
CA SER A 240 14.31 -1.96 -6.96
C SER A 240 14.36 -2.57 -5.55
N VAL A 241 13.38 -3.39 -5.18
CA VAL A 241 13.42 -4.20 -3.94
C VAL A 241 14.58 -5.18 -3.99
N PHE A 242 14.71 -5.96 -5.07
CA PHE A 242 15.85 -6.88 -5.23
C PHE A 242 17.19 -6.14 -5.28
N ALA A 243 17.26 -5.01 -5.98
CA ALA A 243 18.44 -4.18 -6.09
C ALA A 243 18.91 -3.69 -4.71
N TYR A 244 17.99 -3.27 -3.84
CA TYR A 244 18.33 -2.89 -2.46
C TYR A 244 19.07 -4.00 -1.72
N PHE A 245 18.55 -5.24 -1.74
CA PHE A 245 19.21 -6.37 -1.07
C PHE A 245 20.50 -6.78 -1.78
N ALA A 246 20.54 -6.74 -3.11
CA ALA A 246 21.75 -7.00 -3.89
C ALA A 246 22.85 -6.00 -3.53
N PHE A 247 22.56 -4.70 -3.50
CA PHE A 247 23.51 -3.67 -3.06
C PHE A 247 23.94 -3.84 -1.61
N LYS A 248 23.09 -4.37 -0.74
CA LYS A 248 23.42 -4.62 0.67
C LYS A 248 24.35 -5.83 0.87
N HIS A 249 24.12 -6.92 0.14
CA HIS A 249 24.80 -8.20 0.38
C HIS A 249 25.92 -8.53 -0.63
N ILE A 250 25.89 -7.96 -1.83
CA ILE A 250 26.92 -8.18 -2.86
C ILE A 250 28.03 -7.13 -2.71
N LYS A 251 29.27 -7.60 -2.55
CA LYS A 251 30.47 -6.75 -2.39
C LYS A 251 30.76 -5.93 -3.65
N SER A 252 30.73 -6.56 -4.83
CA SER A 252 30.98 -5.88 -6.11
C SER A 252 29.76 -5.08 -6.57
N LYS A 253 29.84 -3.76 -6.53
CA LYS A 253 28.78 -2.86 -7.02
C LYS A 253 28.63 -2.93 -8.54
N THR A 254 29.74 -3.12 -9.25
CA THR A 254 29.74 -3.36 -10.69
C THR A 254 28.95 -4.61 -11.05
N LEU A 255 29.10 -5.71 -10.28
CA LEU A 255 28.32 -6.92 -10.50
C LEU A 255 26.81 -6.68 -10.32
N VAL A 256 26.41 -5.92 -9.30
CA VAL A 256 24.99 -5.57 -9.09
C VAL A 256 24.46 -4.76 -10.27
N LEU A 257 25.22 -3.78 -10.77
CA LEU A 257 24.82 -2.98 -11.93
C LEU A 257 24.70 -3.82 -13.20
N VAL A 258 25.67 -4.71 -13.46
CA VAL A 258 25.65 -5.61 -14.63
C VAL A 258 24.47 -6.59 -14.54
N LEU A 259 24.27 -7.26 -13.41
CA LEU A 259 23.13 -8.16 -13.21
C LEU A 259 21.80 -7.42 -13.30
N GLY A 260 21.73 -6.19 -12.78
CA GLY A 260 20.56 -5.32 -12.92
C GLY A 260 20.25 -4.97 -14.37
N ALA A 261 21.27 -4.60 -15.15
CA ALA A 261 21.11 -4.32 -16.58
C ALA A 261 20.67 -5.57 -17.36
N VAL A 262 21.28 -6.72 -17.10
CA VAL A 262 20.89 -8.00 -17.71
C VAL A 262 19.46 -8.39 -17.33
N ALA A 263 19.07 -8.25 -16.06
CA ALA A 263 17.72 -8.53 -15.61
C ALA A 263 16.69 -7.59 -16.26
N ALA A 264 17.01 -6.31 -16.41
CA ALA A 264 16.15 -5.35 -17.10
C ALA A 264 15.97 -5.71 -18.59
N LEU A 265 17.04 -6.11 -19.27
CA LEU A 265 16.99 -6.58 -20.67
C LEU A 265 16.20 -7.89 -20.80
N ALA A 266 16.42 -8.84 -19.91
CA ALA A 266 15.69 -10.11 -19.88
C ALA A 266 14.19 -9.89 -19.64
N LEU A 267 13.84 -9.00 -18.71
CA LEU A 267 12.45 -8.62 -18.46
C LEU A 267 11.83 -7.91 -19.66
N TYR A 268 12.56 -7.00 -20.31
CA TYR A 268 12.09 -6.35 -21.53
C TYR A 268 11.76 -7.36 -22.64
N ALA A 269 12.62 -8.39 -22.81
CA ALA A 269 12.41 -9.44 -23.81
C ALA A 269 11.31 -10.44 -23.43
N PHE A 270 11.22 -10.85 -22.15
CA PHE A 270 10.38 -11.97 -21.72
C PHE A 270 8.98 -11.55 -21.25
N ALA A 271 8.81 -10.32 -20.75
CA ALA A 271 7.52 -9.87 -20.20
C ALA A 271 6.50 -9.46 -21.29
N GLY A 272 6.77 -9.74 -22.57
CA GLY A 272 5.84 -9.43 -23.67
C GLY A 272 5.57 -7.94 -23.87
N ILE A 273 6.37 -7.07 -23.25
CA ILE A 273 6.14 -5.63 -23.13
C ILE A 273 6.15 -4.91 -24.50
N SER A 274 6.82 -5.51 -25.49
CA SER A 274 6.99 -4.99 -26.85
C SER A 274 5.72 -5.09 -27.73
N GLY A 275 4.82 -6.04 -27.44
CA GLY A 275 3.57 -6.25 -28.20
C GLY A 275 2.34 -5.57 -27.59
N ARG A 276 2.52 -4.67 -26.63
CA ARG A 276 1.43 -4.05 -25.87
C ARG A 276 0.65 -3.05 -26.73
N GLU A 277 -0.61 -3.35 -27.03
CA GLU A 277 -1.62 -2.32 -27.29
C GLU A 277 -1.87 -1.58 -25.99
N SER A 278 -1.48 -0.31 -25.96
CA SER A 278 -1.58 0.49 -24.75
C SER A 278 -3.03 0.88 -24.51
N GLY A 279 -3.68 0.35 -23.48
CA GLY A 279 -4.46 1.13 -22.52
C GLY A 279 -5.43 2.22 -23.01
N GLY A 280 -6.10 2.04 -24.14
CA GLY A 280 -7.24 2.82 -24.60
C GLY A 280 -7.81 2.10 -25.82
N ALA A 281 -9.13 1.97 -25.94
CA ALA A 281 -9.77 1.22 -27.03
C ALA A 281 -9.53 1.80 -28.46
N ALA A 282 -8.55 2.70 -28.62
CA ALA A 282 -8.18 3.39 -29.85
C ALA A 282 -6.68 3.80 -29.92
N GLU A 283 -5.81 3.35 -29.00
CA GLU A 283 -4.39 3.75 -29.03
C GLU A 283 -3.54 2.81 -29.92
N ASP A 284 -3.44 3.16 -31.20
CA ASP A 284 -2.54 2.48 -32.14
C ASP A 284 -1.06 2.83 -31.84
N GLY A 285 -0.45 2.10 -30.91
CA GLY A 285 1.00 1.99 -30.78
C GLY A 285 1.65 2.61 -29.53
N ILE A 286 2.98 2.40 -29.43
CA ILE A 286 3.82 2.85 -28.30
C ILE A 286 3.83 4.38 -28.17
N ASP A 287 3.74 5.08 -29.30
CA ASP A 287 3.76 6.55 -29.35
C ASP A 287 2.48 7.17 -28.80
N ALA A 288 1.30 6.60 -29.10
CA ALA A 288 0.01 7.06 -28.56
C ALA A 288 -0.02 6.98 -27.02
N SER A 289 0.41 5.84 -26.46
CA SER A 289 0.57 5.64 -25.01
C SER A 289 1.46 6.65 -24.31
N ALA A 290 2.60 6.96 -24.95
CA ALA A 290 3.60 7.86 -24.39
C ALA A 290 3.08 9.30 -24.44
N MET A 291 2.45 9.69 -25.56
CA MET A 291 1.82 10.99 -25.72
C MET A 291 0.64 11.19 -24.77
N GLY A 292 -0.23 10.19 -24.57
CA GLY A 292 -1.33 10.24 -23.60
C GLY A 292 -0.85 10.58 -22.17
N ARG A 293 0.27 9.97 -21.74
CA ARG A 293 0.92 10.32 -20.45
C ARG A 293 1.46 11.74 -20.43
N LEU A 294 2.10 12.21 -21.50
CA LEU A 294 2.60 13.58 -21.58
C LEU A 294 1.46 14.59 -21.50
N TYR A 295 0.34 14.34 -22.18
CA TYR A 295 -0.86 15.16 -22.10
C TYR A 295 -1.46 15.14 -20.68
N ALA A 296 -1.50 13.98 -20.03
CA ALA A 296 -1.93 13.86 -18.63
C ALA A 296 -1.04 14.63 -17.65
N TRP A 297 0.29 14.62 -17.86
CA TRP A 297 1.23 15.38 -17.02
C TRP A 297 1.11 16.89 -17.25
N GLU A 298 0.93 17.31 -18.51
CA GLU A 298 0.69 18.72 -18.81
C GLU A 298 -0.64 19.20 -18.21
N ALA A 299 -1.70 18.39 -18.31
CA ALA A 299 -2.99 18.68 -17.68
C ALA A 299 -2.83 18.81 -16.15
N ALA A 300 -2.14 17.86 -15.51
CA ALA A 300 -1.87 17.89 -14.07
C ALA A 300 -1.11 19.16 -13.65
N PHE A 301 -0.11 19.56 -14.45
CA PHE A 301 0.65 20.77 -14.20
C PHE A 301 -0.22 22.03 -14.35
N LYS A 302 -1.04 22.13 -15.41
CA LYS A 302 -1.96 23.26 -15.61
C LYS A 302 -3.02 23.35 -14.50
N MET A 303 -3.53 22.22 -14.02
CA MET A 303 -4.41 22.18 -12.84
C MET A 303 -3.74 22.80 -11.62
N ALA A 304 -2.48 22.46 -11.36
CA ALA A 304 -1.72 23.06 -10.27
C ALA A 304 -1.36 24.54 -10.51
N LEU A 305 -1.15 24.97 -11.77
CA LEU A 305 -0.96 26.40 -12.07
C LEU A 305 -2.22 27.22 -11.74
N HIS A 306 -3.40 26.71 -12.07
CA HIS A 306 -4.67 27.40 -11.76
C HIS A 306 -5.04 27.31 -10.28
N HIS A 307 -4.67 26.21 -9.60
CA HIS A 307 -4.95 25.96 -8.18
C HIS A 307 -3.68 25.66 -7.38
N PRO A 308 -2.76 26.65 -7.19
CA PRO A 308 -1.41 26.40 -6.69
C PRO A 308 -1.30 25.87 -5.27
N PHE A 309 -2.29 26.17 -4.41
CA PHE A 309 -2.26 25.82 -3.00
C PHE A 309 -3.02 24.54 -2.65
N THR A 310 -4.10 24.25 -3.37
CA THR A 310 -5.05 23.17 -3.03
C THR A 310 -5.21 22.15 -4.14
N GLY A 311 -4.72 22.43 -5.35
CA GLY A 311 -5.06 21.64 -6.53
C GLY A 311 -6.56 21.65 -6.83
N VAL A 312 -6.99 20.74 -7.71
CA VAL A 312 -8.41 20.52 -8.05
C VAL A 312 -9.17 19.69 -7.00
N GLY A 313 -8.48 19.25 -5.94
CA GLY A 313 -9.03 18.44 -4.85
C GLY A 313 -8.88 16.93 -5.07
N LEU A 314 -9.11 16.17 -3.99
CA LEU A 314 -8.97 14.71 -3.95
C LEU A 314 -9.86 14.03 -5.01
N ASP A 315 -9.28 13.11 -5.79
CA ASP A 315 -9.94 12.30 -6.84
C ASP A 315 -10.60 13.11 -7.97
N ASN A 316 -10.21 14.37 -8.14
CA ASN A 316 -10.78 15.26 -9.15
C ASN A 316 -10.00 15.30 -10.45
N PHE A 317 -8.80 14.71 -10.53
CA PHE A 317 -7.99 14.75 -11.75
C PHE A 317 -8.79 14.28 -12.99
N TYR A 318 -9.41 13.10 -12.90
CA TYR A 318 -10.13 12.49 -14.02
C TYR A 318 -11.21 13.42 -14.60
N PHE A 319 -11.99 14.07 -13.74
CA PHE A 319 -13.10 14.94 -14.14
C PHE A 319 -12.64 16.30 -14.66
N ASN A 320 -11.40 16.70 -14.33
CA ASN A 320 -10.83 17.95 -14.81
C ASN A 320 -9.97 17.73 -16.07
N TYR A 321 -9.55 16.50 -16.39
CA TYR A 321 -8.59 16.23 -17.45
C TYR A 321 -8.95 16.88 -18.79
N TYR A 322 -10.22 16.75 -19.22
CA TYR A 322 -10.72 17.38 -20.45
C TYR A 322 -10.42 18.89 -20.56
N PHE A 323 -10.60 19.64 -19.47
CA PHE A 323 -10.46 21.10 -19.48
C PHE A 323 -9.00 21.58 -19.49
N TYR A 324 -8.09 20.72 -19.05
CA TYR A 324 -6.68 21.08 -18.85
C TYR A 324 -5.75 20.37 -19.83
N SER A 325 -6.21 19.32 -20.49
CA SER A 325 -5.42 18.60 -21.48
C SER A 325 -5.13 19.47 -22.71
N PRO A 326 -3.89 19.51 -23.22
CA PRO A 326 -3.58 20.16 -24.49
C PRO A 326 -4.23 19.45 -25.70
N HIS A 327 -4.65 18.19 -25.54
CA HIS A 327 -5.20 17.37 -26.59
C HIS A 327 -6.33 16.48 -26.04
N TRP A 328 -7.44 16.39 -26.79
CA TRP A 328 -8.56 15.54 -26.45
C TRP A 328 -8.89 14.62 -27.62
N ASP A 329 -8.71 13.33 -27.39
CA ASP A 329 -8.96 12.22 -28.33
C ASP A 329 -10.26 11.48 -28.01
N GLY A 330 -11.10 12.04 -27.13
CA GLY A 330 -12.36 11.42 -26.71
C GLY A 330 -12.25 10.54 -25.46
N ILE A 331 -11.05 10.33 -24.91
CA ILE A 331 -10.83 9.49 -23.73
C ILE A 331 -10.06 10.23 -22.63
N ASN A 332 -10.33 9.87 -21.38
CA ASN A 332 -9.57 10.36 -20.25
C ASN A 332 -8.30 9.52 -20.05
N HIS A 333 -7.15 10.18 -20.09
CA HIS A 333 -5.86 9.55 -19.83
C HIS A 333 -5.54 9.60 -18.34
N ALA A 334 -5.19 8.45 -17.76
CA ALA A 334 -4.72 8.42 -16.37
C ALA A 334 -3.33 9.05 -16.25
N VAL A 335 -3.09 9.76 -15.14
CA VAL A 335 -1.80 10.45 -14.89
C VAL A 335 -0.60 9.50 -14.97
N HIS A 336 -0.77 8.26 -14.50
CA HIS A 336 0.30 7.28 -14.39
C HIS A 336 1.59 7.84 -13.75
N SER A 337 1.42 8.71 -12.76
CA SER A 337 2.51 9.26 -11.96
C SER A 337 1.95 9.84 -10.67
N THR A 338 2.40 9.31 -9.54
CA THR A 338 1.99 9.74 -8.21
C THR A 338 2.36 11.20 -7.97
N TRP A 339 3.49 11.63 -8.53
CA TRP A 339 3.99 13.00 -8.38
C TRP A 339 3.05 14.01 -9.07
N PHE A 340 2.69 13.75 -10.32
CA PHE A 340 1.74 14.59 -11.05
C PHE A 340 0.31 14.45 -10.50
N GLY A 341 -0.09 13.28 -10.01
CA GLY A 341 -1.39 13.09 -9.38
C GLY A 341 -1.54 13.91 -8.10
N VAL A 342 -0.55 13.83 -7.21
CA VAL A 342 -0.50 14.65 -5.99
C VAL A 342 -0.42 16.14 -6.35
N LEU A 343 0.38 16.52 -7.35
CA LEU A 343 0.46 17.90 -7.84
C LEU A 343 -0.89 18.44 -8.29
N ALA A 344 -1.61 17.70 -9.12
CA ALA A 344 -2.91 18.12 -9.64
C ALA A 344 -3.95 18.28 -8.51
N GLU A 345 -3.99 17.32 -7.58
CA GLU A 345 -5.06 17.22 -6.58
C GLU A 345 -4.77 17.98 -5.28
N THR A 346 -3.52 18.38 -5.02
CA THR A 346 -3.13 19.12 -3.81
C THR A 346 -2.28 20.37 -4.07
N GLY A 347 -1.98 20.68 -5.33
CA GLY A 347 -1.18 21.84 -5.73
C GLY A 347 0.31 21.69 -5.40
N PHE A 348 1.07 22.77 -5.63
CA PHE A 348 2.52 22.80 -5.37
C PHE A 348 2.84 22.64 -3.88
N VAL A 349 2.01 23.20 -2.99
CA VAL A 349 2.19 23.09 -1.54
C VAL A 349 2.01 21.65 -1.07
N GLY A 350 0.95 20.98 -1.51
CA GLY A 350 0.73 19.57 -1.19
C GLY A 350 1.84 18.67 -1.71
N LEU A 351 2.29 18.87 -2.95
CA LEU A 351 3.44 18.13 -3.50
C LEU A 351 4.72 18.35 -2.70
N ALA A 352 5.04 19.59 -2.33
CA ALA A 352 6.24 19.90 -1.55
C ALA A 352 6.24 19.20 -0.18
N VAL A 353 5.09 19.20 0.50
CA VAL A 353 4.91 18.49 1.77
C VAL A 353 5.00 16.98 1.56
N PHE A 354 4.41 16.45 0.49
CA PHE A 354 4.47 15.02 0.17
C PHE A 354 5.91 14.55 -0.10
N ILE A 355 6.69 15.30 -0.89
CA ILE A 355 8.11 15.01 -1.12
C ILE A 355 8.88 15.06 0.21
N THR A 356 8.63 16.07 1.04
CA THR A 356 9.27 16.20 2.36
C THR A 356 8.95 15.01 3.26
N LEU A 357 7.70 14.53 3.24
CA LEU A 357 7.28 13.32 3.92
C LEU A 357 8.09 12.11 3.44
N ILE A 358 8.15 11.87 2.13
CA ILE A 358 8.90 10.74 1.56
C ILE A 358 10.38 10.79 1.97
N VAL A 359 11.03 11.95 1.87
CA VAL A 359 12.41 12.15 2.31
C VAL A 359 12.57 11.89 3.81
N SER A 360 11.62 12.35 4.64
CA SER A 360 11.61 12.10 6.08
C SER A 360 11.52 10.61 6.40
N LEU A 361 10.68 9.86 5.68
CA LEU A 361 10.53 8.41 5.85
C LEU A 361 11.82 7.67 5.47
N ILE A 362 12.42 7.98 4.32
CA ILE A 362 13.69 7.37 3.89
C ILE A 362 14.79 7.63 4.92
N ARG A 363 14.97 8.88 5.36
CA ARG A 363 15.98 9.24 6.37
C ARG A 363 15.75 8.50 7.68
N THR A 364 14.50 8.39 8.11
CA THR A 364 14.13 7.66 9.34
C THR A 364 14.41 6.17 9.21
N SER A 365 14.05 5.55 8.09
CA SER A 365 14.34 4.14 7.81
C SER A 365 15.83 3.85 7.74
N LEU A 366 16.62 4.69 7.04
CA LEU A 366 18.07 4.56 6.97
C LEU A 366 18.72 4.71 8.35
N LYS A 367 18.31 5.71 9.14
CA LYS A 367 18.79 5.90 10.51
C LYS A 367 18.45 4.68 11.37
N SER A 368 17.23 4.16 11.28
CA SER A 368 16.80 2.99 12.05
C SER A 368 17.63 1.75 11.68
N ILE A 369 17.96 1.55 10.41
CA ILE A 369 18.85 0.46 9.98
C ILE A 369 20.28 0.63 10.51
N SER A 370 20.80 1.87 10.55
CA SER A 370 22.15 2.14 11.06
C SER A 370 22.32 1.91 12.56
N LEU A 371 21.21 1.87 13.30
CA LEU A 371 21.18 1.62 14.74
C LEU A 371 21.04 0.13 15.07
N LEU A 372 20.79 -0.74 14.08
CA LEU A 372 20.71 -2.18 14.30
C LEU A 372 22.08 -2.78 14.61
N THR A 373 22.14 -3.60 15.65
CA THR A 373 23.31 -4.35 16.11
C THR A 373 23.18 -5.84 15.75
N PRO A 374 24.28 -6.63 15.77
CA PRO A 374 24.20 -8.09 15.63
C PRO A 374 23.29 -8.77 16.68
N ASP A 375 23.13 -8.13 17.85
CA ASP A 375 22.32 -8.63 18.97
C ASP A 375 20.84 -8.20 18.88
N SER A 376 20.52 -7.23 18.01
CA SER A 376 19.15 -6.82 17.75
C SER A 376 18.28 -7.98 17.26
N ASP A 377 17.01 -8.03 17.69
CA ASP A 377 16.05 -9.05 17.26
C ASP A 377 16.00 -9.14 15.73
N TYR A 378 16.09 -10.37 15.21
CA TYR A 378 16.04 -10.61 13.77
C TYR A 378 14.73 -10.10 13.15
N ALA A 379 13.62 -10.13 13.90
CA ALA A 379 12.33 -9.59 13.46
C ALA A 379 12.39 -8.09 13.20
N LEU A 380 13.13 -7.35 14.02
CA LEU A 380 13.34 -5.93 13.84
C LEU A 380 14.22 -5.65 12.63
N THR A 381 15.24 -6.48 12.42
CA THR A 381 16.08 -6.42 11.22
C THR A 381 15.28 -6.69 9.95
N VAL A 382 14.41 -7.72 9.95
CA VAL A 382 13.49 -8.01 8.84
C VAL A 382 12.56 -6.83 8.60
N GLY A 383 11.89 -6.33 9.64
CA GLY A 383 10.96 -5.21 9.50
C GLY A 383 11.63 -3.94 8.96
N ALA A 384 12.80 -3.58 9.46
CA ALA A 384 13.52 -2.38 9.02
C ALA A 384 13.92 -2.44 7.54
N ASN A 385 14.45 -3.58 7.09
CA ASN A 385 14.85 -3.78 5.70
C ASN A 385 13.62 -3.90 4.78
N ALA A 386 12.57 -4.59 5.21
CA ALA A 386 11.32 -4.70 4.47
C ALA A 386 10.67 -3.35 4.23
N VAL A 387 10.59 -2.50 5.26
CA VAL A 387 9.98 -1.17 5.16
C VAL A 387 10.81 -0.25 4.26
N LEU A 388 12.15 -0.23 4.38
CA LEU A 388 12.97 0.60 3.50
C LEU A 388 12.90 0.14 2.04
N SER A 389 13.05 -1.17 1.78
CA SER A 389 12.95 -1.71 0.41
C SER A 389 11.55 -1.52 -0.16
N GLY A 390 10.50 -1.67 0.65
CA GLY A 390 9.12 -1.38 0.27
C GLY A 390 8.88 0.09 -0.06
N LEU A 391 9.47 1.02 0.69
CA LEU A 391 9.45 2.46 0.36
C LEU A 391 10.14 2.73 -0.97
N ILE A 392 11.34 2.19 -1.19
CA ILE A 392 12.08 2.34 -2.46
C ILE A 392 11.23 1.80 -3.62
N GLY A 393 10.70 0.58 -3.47
CA GLY A 393 9.79 -0.04 -4.44
C GLY A 393 8.58 0.83 -4.76
N THR A 394 7.93 1.34 -3.73
CA THR A 394 6.72 2.18 -3.87
C THR A 394 7.03 3.51 -4.56
N ILE A 395 8.19 4.12 -4.30
CA ILE A 395 8.62 5.38 -4.93
C ILE A 395 8.94 5.16 -6.42
N VAL A 396 9.69 4.10 -6.72
CA VAL A 396 10.02 3.74 -8.11
C VAL A 396 8.75 3.40 -8.88
N SER A 397 7.88 2.56 -8.31
CA SER A 397 6.60 2.19 -8.91
C SER A 397 5.67 3.40 -9.05
N GLY A 398 5.57 4.23 -8.02
CA GLY A 398 4.76 5.44 -7.99
C GLY A 398 5.20 6.52 -8.99
N THR A 399 6.39 6.41 -9.58
CA THR A 399 6.79 7.28 -10.70
C THR A 399 5.99 6.97 -11.98
N PHE A 400 5.50 5.73 -12.10
CA PHE A 400 4.72 5.23 -13.25
C PHE A 400 3.26 4.92 -12.91
N LEU A 401 2.85 5.06 -11.64
CA LEU A 401 1.51 4.74 -11.13
C LEU A 401 0.94 5.90 -10.32
N THR A 402 -0.38 6.05 -10.26
CA THR A 402 -1.06 7.14 -9.52
C THR A 402 -1.55 6.69 -8.14
N GLN A 403 -0.67 6.71 -7.13
CA GLN A 403 -0.87 5.98 -5.87
C GLN A 403 -0.59 6.84 -4.62
N GLY A 404 -0.70 8.17 -4.75
CA GLY A 404 -0.39 9.12 -3.65
C GLY A 404 -1.43 9.14 -2.52
N PHE A 405 -2.65 8.70 -2.79
CA PHE A 405 -3.77 8.73 -1.85
C PHE A 405 -4.23 7.33 -1.41
N THR A 406 -3.43 6.31 -1.69
CA THR A 406 -3.76 4.91 -1.43
C THR A 406 -2.89 4.31 -0.31
N TRP A 407 -3.30 3.16 0.21
CA TRP A 407 -2.75 2.50 1.39
C TRP A 407 -1.21 2.34 1.49
N PRO A 408 -0.46 1.95 0.42
CA PRO A 408 0.94 1.54 0.54
C PRO A 408 1.85 2.53 1.27
N ILE A 409 1.82 3.80 0.86
CA ILE A 409 2.69 4.84 1.41
C ILE A 409 2.41 5.06 2.89
N TYR A 410 1.13 5.06 3.28
CA TYR A 410 0.74 5.32 4.66
C TYR A 410 0.95 4.11 5.58
N ILE A 411 0.80 2.88 5.09
CA ILE A 411 1.18 1.67 5.85
C ILE A 411 2.70 1.66 6.06
N LEU A 412 3.49 1.91 5.02
CA LEU A 412 4.95 1.98 5.14
C LEU A 412 5.38 3.13 6.05
N ALA A 413 4.72 4.29 6.00
CA ALA A 413 4.99 5.39 6.91
C ALA A 413 4.76 5.00 8.37
N ALA A 414 3.64 4.33 8.65
CA ALA A 414 3.33 3.83 9.99
C ALA A 414 4.40 2.84 10.47
N LEU A 415 4.78 1.88 9.62
CA LEU A 415 5.78 0.87 9.96
C LEU A 415 7.20 1.46 10.08
N THR A 416 7.56 2.48 9.31
CA THR A 416 8.83 3.22 9.48
C THR A 416 8.91 3.84 10.87
N VAL A 417 7.83 4.48 11.32
CA VAL A 417 7.77 5.10 12.64
C VAL A 417 7.83 4.04 13.75
N VAL A 418 7.11 2.92 13.60
CA VAL A 418 7.15 1.78 14.52
C VAL A 418 8.56 1.21 14.64
N VAL A 419 9.21 0.90 13.52
CA VAL A 419 10.59 0.40 13.50
C VAL A 419 11.53 1.38 14.20
N SER A 420 11.42 2.67 13.89
CA SER A 420 12.30 3.67 14.50
C SER A 420 12.13 3.75 16.02
N ARG A 421 10.90 3.68 16.52
CA ARG A 421 10.62 3.68 17.96
C ARG A 421 11.20 2.44 18.65
N ILE A 422 10.97 1.26 18.08
CA ILE A 422 11.44 -0.01 18.68
C ILE A 422 12.97 -0.03 18.71
N VAL A 423 13.62 0.31 17.59
CA VAL A 423 15.10 0.37 17.51
C VAL A 423 15.68 1.36 18.51
N GLN A 424 15.09 2.55 18.66
CA GLN A 424 15.59 3.54 19.63
C GLN A 424 15.44 3.05 21.07
N SER A 425 14.37 2.33 21.38
CA SER A 425 14.15 1.77 22.72
C SER A 425 15.14 0.66 23.03
N ASP A 426 15.41 -0.23 22.06
CA ASP A 426 16.39 -1.30 22.21
C ASP A 426 17.81 -0.74 22.42
N CYS A 427 18.24 0.25 21.63
CA CYS A 427 19.54 0.90 21.81
C CYS A 427 19.71 1.64 23.14
N GLN A 428 18.62 2.15 23.74
CA GLN A 428 18.66 2.79 25.05
C GLN A 428 18.82 1.75 26.17
N ASN A 429 18.16 0.60 26.04
CA ASN A 429 18.27 -0.50 26.99
C ASN A 429 19.64 -1.19 26.94
N GLU A 430 20.29 -1.30 25.78
CA GLU A 430 21.66 -1.85 25.67
C GLU A 430 22.74 -0.97 26.32
N LYS A 431 22.47 0.32 26.54
CA LYS A 431 23.42 1.28 27.14
C LYS A 431 23.20 1.52 28.64
N SER A 432 22.11 1.01 29.21
CA SER A 432 21.82 1.02 30.64
C SER A 432 22.30 -0.27 31.29
#